data_AF-A0A0K2B669-F1
#
_entry.id   AF-A0A0K2B669-F1
#
_cell.length_a   1.000
_cell.length_b   1.000
_cell.length_c   1.000
_cell.angle_alpha   90.00
_cell.angle_beta   90.00
_cell.angle_gamma   90.00
#
_symmetry.space_group_name_H-M   'P 1'
#
loop_
_entity.id
_entity.type
_entity.pdbx_description
1 polymer ?
#
loop_
_entity_poly.entity_id
_entity_poly.type
_entity_poly.pdbx_seq_one_letter_code
_entity_poly.pdbx_strand_id
1 'polypeptide(L)'
;MALMTHAPARLEANYRTLSTDDQDRFDHAMELADNTADNGEYVALMLAAASIAGLRIPYGTEIRRCGCSCWCPTIFDAADPDAHVIEPGDGYNLGRHQCPWCADQHRETA
;
A
#
# COMPACT_ATOMS: atom_id res chain seq x y z
N MET A 1 -12.14 33.48 16.61
CA MET A 1 -12.52 32.10 16.29
C MET A 1 -11.41 31.52 15.44
N ALA A 2 -10.66 30.54 15.94
CA ALA A 2 -9.62 29.87 15.17
C ALA A 2 -10.25 28.69 14.42
N LEU A 3 -10.24 28.74 13.09
CA LEU A 3 -10.56 27.59 12.25
C LEU A 3 -9.37 26.62 12.34
N MET A 4 -9.51 25.58 13.15
CA MET A 4 -8.62 24.43 13.11
C MET A 4 -8.92 23.68 11.79
N THR A 5 -8.21 24.05 10.73
CA THR A 5 -8.25 23.31 9.47
C THR A 5 -7.57 21.96 9.74
N HIS A 6 -8.36 20.93 10.07
CA HIS A 6 -7.86 19.57 10.10
C HIS A 6 -7.42 19.22 8.68
N ALA A 7 -6.11 19.07 8.47
CA ALA A 7 -5.60 18.49 7.24
C ALA A 7 -6.21 17.08 7.12
N PRO A 8 -6.80 16.73 5.95
CA PRO A 8 -7.33 15.39 5.75
C PRO A 8 -6.22 14.37 5.98
N ALA A 9 -6.59 13.22 6.56
CA ALA A 9 -5.65 12.11 6.69
C ALA A 9 -5.12 11.75 5.29
N ARG A 10 -3.80 11.71 5.13
CA ARG A 10 -3.19 11.20 3.89
C ARG A 10 -3.47 9.71 3.81
N LEU A 11 -4.23 9.31 2.80
CA LEU A 11 -4.54 7.91 2.50
C LEU A 11 -3.56 7.31 1.47
N GLU A 12 -2.71 8.15 0.89
CA GLU A 12 -1.72 7.75 -0.11
C GLU A 12 -0.35 8.38 0.19
N ALA A 13 0.70 7.66 -0.21
CA ALA A 13 2.07 8.12 -0.16
C ALA A 13 2.77 7.87 -1.51
N ASN A 14 3.84 8.61 -1.77
CA ASN A 14 4.64 8.43 -2.97
C ASN A 14 5.95 7.72 -2.58
N TYR A 15 6.09 6.46 -2.97
CA TYR A 15 7.26 5.63 -2.68
C TYR A 15 8.59 6.30 -3.08
N ARG A 16 8.62 7.05 -4.19
CA ARG A 16 9.85 7.75 -4.64
C ARG A 16 10.27 8.93 -3.77
N THR A 17 9.40 9.37 -2.85
CA THR A 17 9.72 10.44 -1.90
C THR A 17 10.31 9.92 -0.60
N LEU A 18 10.28 8.60 -0.39
CA LEU A 18 10.96 7.94 0.72
C LEU A 18 12.47 7.98 0.52
N SER A 19 13.23 8.00 1.63
CA SER A 19 14.67 7.81 1.56
C SER A 19 15.00 6.41 1.02
N THR A 20 16.22 6.19 0.50
CA THR A 20 16.62 4.85 0.02
C THR A 20 16.50 3.79 1.12
N ASP A 21 16.97 4.10 2.33
CA ASP A 21 16.82 3.21 3.49
C ASP A 21 15.35 2.90 3.81
N ASP A 22 14.45 3.86 3.68
CA ASP A 22 13.02 3.64 3.91
C ASP A 22 12.37 2.85 2.78
N GLN A 23 12.82 3.03 1.53
CA GLN A 23 12.39 2.20 0.39
C GLN A 23 12.78 0.73 0.61
N ASP A 24 14.03 0.47 1.01
CA ASP A 24 14.52 -0.88 1.29
C ASP A 24 13.76 -1.55 2.44
N ARG A 25 13.50 -0.79 3.52
CA ARG A 25 12.71 -1.31 4.66
C ARG A 25 11.25 -1.56 4.29
N PHE A 26 10.67 -0.69 3.47
CA PHE A 26 9.31 -0.87 2.98
C PHE A 26 9.22 -2.14 2.13
N ASP A 27 10.10 -2.29 1.15
CA ASP A 27 10.10 -3.45 0.25
C ASP A 27 10.35 -4.75 1.04
N HIS A 28 11.27 -4.73 2.00
CA HIS A 28 11.51 -5.88 2.85
C HIS A 28 10.29 -6.25 3.72
N ALA A 29 9.59 -5.26 4.28
CA ALA A 29 8.36 -5.53 5.03
C ALA A 29 7.26 -6.13 4.14
N MET A 30 7.12 -5.64 2.91
CA MET A 30 6.17 -6.18 1.93
C MET A 30 6.54 -7.61 1.50
N GLU A 31 7.82 -7.89 1.28
CA GLU A 31 8.33 -9.23 0.97
C GLU A 31 8.09 -10.21 2.11
N LEU A 32 8.34 -9.82 3.37
CA LEU A 32 8.04 -10.66 4.52
C LEU A 32 6.54 -10.92 4.64
N ALA A 33 5.70 -9.91 4.37
CA ALA A 33 4.25 -10.06 4.44
C ALA A 33 3.71 -10.99 3.35
N ASP A 34 4.35 -10.99 2.17
CA ASP A 34 4.08 -11.91 1.05
C ASP A 34 4.47 -13.37 1.33
N ASN A 35 5.33 -13.61 2.32
CA ASN A 35 5.85 -14.94 2.60
C ASN A 35 5.41 -15.51 3.95
N THR A 36 4.75 -14.72 4.81
CA THR A 36 4.30 -15.22 6.12
C THR A 36 2.96 -15.93 6.05
N ALA A 37 2.83 -17.01 6.83
CA ALA A 37 1.57 -17.69 7.07
C ALA A 37 0.89 -17.28 8.38
N ASP A 38 1.56 -16.47 9.21
CA ASP A 38 1.04 -16.00 10.48
C ASP A 38 0.31 -14.67 10.32
N ASN A 39 -0.98 -14.64 10.69
CA ASN A 39 -1.81 -13.45 10.55
C ASN A 39 -1.33 -12.29 11.45
N GLY A 40 -0.82 -12.59 12.63
CA GLY A 40 -0.31 -11.56 13.56
C GLY A 40 0.94 -10.88 13.01
N GLU A 41 1.86 -11.67 12.46
CA GLU A 41 3.05 -11.19 11.75
C GLU A 41 2.66 -10.37 10.53
N TYR A 42 1.74 -10.86 9.70
CA TYR A 42 1.23 -10.15 8.54
C TYR A 42 0.70 -8.75 8.90
N VAL A 43 -0.17 -8.66 9.91
CA VAL A 43 -0.74 -7.38 10.35
C VAL A 43 0.35 -6.45 10.90
N ALA A 44 1.31 -6.98 11.65
CA ALA A 44 2.44 -6.20 12.15
C ALA A 44 3.30 -5.64 11.02
N LEU A 45 3.54 -6.42 9.97
CA LEU A 45 4.30 -6.01 8.78
C LEU A 45 3.56 -4.94 7.97
N MET A 46 2.23 -5.06 7.80
CA MET A 46 1.41 -4.02 7.15
C MET A 46 1.45 -2.69 7.91
N LEU A 47 1.37 -2.73 9.24
CA LEU A 47 1.51 -1.55 10.09
C LEU A 47 2.92 -0.94 10.00
N ALA A 48 3.95 -1.78 9.95
CA ALA A 48 5.33 -1.32 9.78
C ALA A 48 5.53 -0.62 8.42
N ALA A 49 5.09 -1.26 7.32
CA ALA A 49 5.16 -0.69 5.99
C ALA A 49 4.41 0.64 5.89
N ALA A 50 3.21 0.75 6.49
CA ALA A 50 2.46 1.99 6.53
C ALA A 50 3.17 3.07 7.33
N SER A 51 3.75 2.73 8.48
CA SER A 51 4.54 3.66 9.28
C SER A 51 5.77 4.17 8.52
N ILE A 52 6.47 3.31 7.78
CA ILE A 52 7.62 3.69 6.94
C ILE A 52 7.19 4.65 5.82
N ALA A 53 6.04 4.37 5.19
CA ALA A 53 5.45 5.23 4.16
C ALA A 53 4.89 6.56 4.71
N GLY A 54 4.91 6.76 6.03
CA GLY A 54 4.33 7.94 6.69
C GLY A 54 2.80 7.96 6.67
N LEU A 55 2.17 6.80 6.46
CA LEU A 55 0.72 6.63 6.45
C LEU A 55 0.22 6.25 7.84
N ARG A 56 -0.98 6.75 8.18
CA ARG A 56 -1.72 6.31 9.37
C ARG A 56 -2.92 5.51 8.89
N ILE A 57 -2.83 4.19 9.02
CA ILE A 57 -3.90 3.29 8.64
C ILE A 57 -4.61 2.73 9.87
N PRO A 58 -5.92 2.44 9.79
CA PRO A 58 -6.61 1.63 10.79
C PRO A 58 -5.97 0.25 10.96
N TYR A 59 -6.15 -0.34 12.13
CA TYR A 59 -5.73 -1.73 12.37
C TYR A 59 -6.49 -2.68 11.44
N GLY A 60 -5.77 -3.59 10.79
CA GLY A 60 -6.33 -4.57 9.84
C GLY A 60 -6.47 -4.05 8.41
N THR A 61 -6.10 -2.80 8.13
CA THR A 61 -5.98 -2.30 6.76
C THR A 61 -4.69 -2.82 6.11
N GLU A 62 -4.75 -3.08 4.81
CA GLU A 62 -3.59 -3.45 4.00
C GLU A 62 -3.19 -2.30 3.10
N ILE A 63 -1.90 -2.06 2.96
CA ILE A 63 -1.39 -1.10 1.98
C ILE A 63 -0.64 -1.82 0.88
N ARG A 64 -0.66 -1.24 -0.33
CA ARG A 64 0.05 -1.76 -1.48
C ARG A 64 0.76 -0.63 -2.20
N ARG A 65 1.91 -0.95 -2.79
CA ARG A 65 2.46 -0.15 -3.88
C ARG A 65 1.75 -0.55 -5.17
N CYS A 66 1.40 0.42 -6.01
CA CYS A 66 0.74 0.17 -7.29
C CYS A 66 1.55 -0.80 -8.15
N GLY A 67 0.93 -1.92 -8.51
CA GLY A 67 1.53 -3.01 -9.27
C GLY A 67 1.40 -2.89 -10.78
N CYS A 68 0.96 -1.75 -11.33
CA CYS A 68 0.86 -1.54 -12.78
C CYS A 68 2.23 -1.66 -13.48
N SER A 69 2.23 -2.00 -14.76
CA SER A 69 3.39 -1.88 -15.66
C SER A 69 3.86 -0.43 -15.89
N CYS A 70 3.06 0.55 -15.47
CA CYS A 70 3.30 1.97 -15.63
C CYS A 70 4.32 2.58 -14.64
N TRP A 71 4.86 1.78 -13.72
CA TRP A 71 5.83 2.19 -12.68
C TRP A 71 5.30 3.29 -11.74
N CYS A 72 3.99 3.32 -11.50
CA CYS A 72 3.37 4.27 -10.58
C CYS A 72 3.93 4.07 -9.16
N PRO A 73 4.43 5.13 -8.50
CA PRO A 73 5.04 5.00 -7.18
C PRO A 73 4.02 5.09 -6.04
N THR A 74 2.72 5.16 -6.33
CA THR A 74 1.69 5.34 -5.30
C THR A 74 1.63 4.13 -4.38
N ILE A 75 1.70 4.41 -3.08
CA ILE A 75 1.34 3.51 -2.00
C ILE A 75 -0.07 3.91 -1.55
N PHE A 76 -1.00 2.96 -1.48
CA PHE A 76 -2.42 3.21 -1.24
C PHE A 76 -3.06 2.09 -0.40
N ASP A 77 -4.29 2.31 0.07
CA ASP A 77 -5.11 1.31 0.73
C ASP A 77 -5.59 0.26 -0.28
N ALA A 78 -5.22 -1.01 -0.08
CA ALA A 78 -5.58 -2.10 -0.97
C ALA A 78 -7.10 -2.33 -1.05
N ALA A 79 -7.83 -1.95 0.02
CA ALA A 79 -9.26 -2.09 0.17
C ALA A 79 -10.04 -0.86 -0.30
N ASP A 80 -9.38 0.14 -0.89
CA ASP A 80 -10.05 1.26 -1.54
C ASP A 80 -11.04 0.72 -2.60
N PRO A 81 -12.32 1.15 -2.60
CA PRO A 81 -13.33 0.63 -3.51
C PRO A 81 -13.03 0.90 -4.99
N ASP A 82 -12.19 1.89 -5.29
CA ASP A 82 -11.78 2.24 -6.64
C ASP A 82 -10.44 1.58 -7.03
N ALA A 83 -9.77 0.89 -6.09
CA ALA A 83 -8.62 0.06 -6.42
C ALA A 83 -9.02 -1.16 -7.27
N HIS A 84 -8.08 -1.65 -8.08
CA HIS A 84 -8.32 -2.80 -8.95
C HIS A 84 -7.34 -3.93 -8.67
N VAL A 85 -7.87 -5.13 -8.42
CA VAL A 85 -7.07 -6.35 -8.34
C VAL A 85 -6.67 -6.79 -9.75
N ILE A 86 -5.36 -6.75 -10.05
CA ILE A 86 -4.79 -7.28 -11.30
C ILE A 86 -4.66 -8.79 -11.18
N GLU A 87 -4.02 -9.24 -10.09
CA GLU A 87 -3.83 -10.65 -9.74
C GLU A 87 -4.26 -10.86 -8.30
N PRO A 88 -5.16 -11.81 -8.01
CA PRO A 88 -5.54 -12.10 -6.64
C PRO A 88 -4.35 -12.69 -5.88
N GLY A 89 -4.29 -12.44 -4.58
CA GLY A 89 -3.39 -13.18 -3.70
C GLY A 89 -3.80 -14.65 -3.61
N ASP A 90 -2.84 -15.55 -3.44
CA ASP A 90 -3.09 -16.98 -3.22
C ASP A 90 -2.58 -17.40 -1.84
N GLY A 91 -3.49 -17.44 -0.87
CA GLY A 91 -3.25 -17.84 0.52
C GLY A 91 -2.33 -16.90 1.30
N TYR A 92 -1.05 -16.88 0.94
CA TYR A 92 0.03 -16.17 1.60
C TYR A 92 0.69 -15.11 0.71
N ASN A 93 0.48 -15.18 -0.61
CA ASN A 93 1.04 -14.20 -1.52
C ASN A 93 0.17 -12.93 -1.57
N LEU A 94 0.82 -11.79 -1.43
CA LEU A 94 0.35 -10.48 -1.78
C LEU A 94 -0.04 -10.44 -3.28
N GLY A 95 -1.34 -10.37 -3.56
CA GLY A 95 -1.83 -10.10 -4.91
C GLY A 95 -1.33 -8.76 -5.45
N ARG A 96 -1.35 -8.60 -6.78
CA ARG A 96 -1.02 -7.34 -7.46
C ARG A 96 -2.26 -6.47 -7.57
N HIS A 97 -2.21 -5.29 -6.96
CA HIS A 97 -3.29 -4.30 -7.02
C HIS A 97 -2.83 -3.03 -7.75
N GLN A 98 -3.75 -2.42 -8.47
CA GLN A 98 -3.60 -1.14 -9.14
C GLN A 98 -4.29 -0.05 -8.30
N CYS A 99 -3.62 1.08 -8.08
CA CYS A 99 -4.21 2.21 -7.35
C CYS A 99 -5.40 2.81 -8.13
N PRO A 100 -6.33 3.51 -7.45
CA PRO A 100 -7.53 4.08 -8.07
C PRO A 100 -7.25 4.91 -9.34
N TRP A 101 -6.22 5.77 -9.30
CA TRP A 101 -5.87 6.60 -10.44
C TRP A 101 -5.41 5.79 -11.65
N CYS A 102 -4.55 4.80 -11.45
CA CYS A 102 -4.10 3.94 -12.55
C CYS A 102 -5.22 3.02 -13.07
N ALA A 103 -6.10 2.56 -12.18
CA ALA A 103 -7.25 1.71 -12.53
C ALA A 103 -8.30 2.47 -13.36
N ASP A 104 -8.39 3.79 -13.20
CA ASP A 104 -9.20 4.68 -14.03
C ASP A 104 -8.53 4.94 -15.41
N GLN A 105 -7.23 5.21 -15.42
CA GLN A 105 -6.52 5.65 -16.63
C GLN A 105 -6.13 4.51 -17.57
N HIS A 106 -5.66 3.39 -17.05
CA HIS A 106 -5.11 2.29 -17.84
C HIS A 106 -5.25 0.95 -17.08
N ARG A 107 -6.50 0.54 -16.83
CA ARG A 107 -6.81 -0.70 -16.12
C ARG A 107 -6.08 -1.90 -16.73
N GLU A 108 -5.27 -2.58 -15.93
CA GLU A 108 -4.54 -3.79 -16.35
C GLU A 108 -5.27 -5.07 -15.95
N THR A 109 -5.06 -6.13 -16.72
CA THR A 109 -5.53 -7.49 -16.41
C THR A 109 -4.34 -8.45 -16.53
N ALA A 110 -4.30 -9.49 -15.70
CA ALA A 110 -3.29 -10.55 -15.74
C ALA A 110 -3.32 -11.39 -17.03
#